data_AF-A0A3D2FR27-F1
#
_entry.id   AF-A0A3D2FR27-F1
#
_cell.length_a   1.000
_cell.length_b   1.000
_cell.length_c   1.000
_cell.angle_alpha   90.00
_cell.angle_beta   90.00
_cell.angle_gamma   90.00
#
_symmetry.space_group_name_H-M   'P 1'
#
loop_
_entity.id
_entity.type
_entity.pdbx_description
1 polymer ?
#
loop_
_entity_poly.entity_id
_entity_poly.type
_entity_poly.pdbx_seq_one_letter_code
_entity_poly.pdbx_strand_id
1 'polypeptide(L)'
;LKGGRFYLTHGAASELDDVVQHELSKGKWTNERTERAVVQVCQKLNKFGRHLTLDELKSDKIGQLIPGLNGETVPGVIAAFEEKINKGISILENETFYHTGPHHDDIMLGFLPHIIHLIRSPKNKHYFTNMTSGFTSVTNQYVSKVLNDTLRFLADGKIQMTDYSDFFENGYRFKTDKDVYHYLDRIASNNVEGQARGLSHRVVRSLVGIFGIRSKRELIAKINKNLSYLANCYDGQKNIPEIQQLKGMIREFEEELVWAHYGVQVKDVFHMRLGFYSGDVFTENPDRERDIEPIFDQLIELNPTVISLAFDPEGSGPDTHYKVLQAIAEAVRLWGKKKDLSKLRIWGYRN
;
A
#
# COMPACT_ATOMS: atom_id res chain seq x y z
N LEU A 1 8.12 -41.71 13.37
CA LEU A 1 7.90 -42.24 12.00
C LEU A 1 9.23 -42.77 11.46
N LYS A 2 9.44 -44.10 11.46
CA LYS A 2 10.65 -44.69 10.85
C LYS A 2 10.46 -44.70 9.33
N GLY A 3 11.31 -43.99 8.59
CA GLY A 3 11.21 -43.87 7.12
C GLY A 3 10.31 -42.73 6.61
N GLY A 4 9.82 -41.84 7.48
CA GLY A 4 9.08 -40.65 7.05
C GLY A 4 10.00 -39.68 6.29
N ARG A 5 9.56 -39.23 5.13
CA ARG A 5 10.21 -38.16 4.35
C ARG A 5 9.29 -36.95 4.32
N PHE A 6 9.84 -35.78 4.63
CA PHE A 6 9.13 -34.50 4.52
C PHE A 6 9.71 -33.73 3.34
N TYR A 7 8.84 -33.27 2.46
CA TYR A 7 9.20 -32.41 1.34
C TYR A 7 8.85 -30.99 1.73
N LEU A 8 9.88 -30.16 1.91
CA LEU A 8 9.73 -28.76 2.28
C LEU A 8 10.04 -27.91 1.06
N THR A 9 9.29 -26.83 0.89
CA THR A 9 9.70 -25.76 -0.04
C THR A 9 10.96 -25.10 0.49
N HIS A 10 11.75 -24.48 -0.39
CA HIS A 10 12.97 -23.77 0.01
C HIS A 10 12.69 -22.70 1.09
N GLY A 11 11.57 -21.97 0.98
CA GLY A 11 11.14 -21.02 2.02
C GLY A 11 10.80 -21.69 3.36
N ALA A 12 10.06 -22.81 3.34
CA ALA A 12 9.75 -23.55 4.57
C ALA A 12 10.98 -24.19 5.23
N ALA A 13 12.06 -24.38 4.46
CA ALA A 13 13.32 -24.95 4.90
C ALA A 13 14.40 -23.90 5.22
N SER A 14 14.11 -22.60 5.04
CA SER A 14 15.14 -21.54 5.01
C SER A 14 15.84 -21.30 6.35
N GLU A 15 15.22 -21.74 7.45
CA GLU A 15 15.75 -21.64 8.82
C GLU A 15 16.29 -22.98 9.35
N LEU A 16 16.30 -24.04 8.53
CA LEU A 16 16.89 -25.32 8.94
C LEU A 16 18.42 -25.24 8.83
N ASP A 17 19.11 -25.44 9.95
CA ASP A 17 20.58 -25.36 10.04
C ASP A 17 21.29 -26.16 8.93
N ASP A 18 20.86 -27.40 8.68
CA ASP A 18 21.47 -28.26 7.66
C ASP A 18 21.27 -27.73 6.24
N VAL A 19 20.12 -27.09 5.97
CA VAL A 19 19.81 -26.49 4.66
C VAL A 19 20.61 -25.22 4.47
N VAL A 20 20.63 -24.34 5.48
CA VAL A 20 21.44 -23.12 5.48
C VAL A 20 22.92 -23.44 5.26
N GLN A 21 23.46 -24.41 6.01
CA GLN A 21 24.85 -24.84 5.85
C GLN A 21 25.12 -25.46 4.47
N HIS A 22 24.21 -26.31 3.98
CA HIS A 22 24.34 -26.89 2.65
C HIS A 22 24.41 -25.80 1.57
N GLU A 23 23.52 -24.82 1.63
CA GLU A 23 23.47 -23.75 0.65
C GLU A 23 24.67 -22.81 0.69
N LEU A 24 25.16 -22.49 1.89
CA LEU A 24 26.35 -21.68 2.08
C LEU A 24 27.61 -22.42 1.60
N SER A 25 27.71 -23.72 1.85
CA SER A 25 28.90 -24.52 1.48
C SER A 25 28.95 -24.95 0.02
N LYS A 26 27.80 -25.16 -0.64
CA LYS A 26 27.71 -25.68 -2.02
C LYS A 26 27.38 -24.61 -3.07
N GLY A 27 26.71 -23.54 -2.66
CA GLY A 27 26.30 -22.47 -3.57
C GLY A 27 27.43 -21.49 -3.90
N LYS A 28 27.25 -20.70 -4.97
CA LYS A 28 28.14 -19.59 -5.30
C LYS A 28 28.15 -18.59 -4.14
N TRP A 29 29.34 -18.28 -3.61
CA TRP A 29 29.47 -17.25 -2.58
C TRP A 29 29.35 -15.85 -3.20
N THR A 30 28.51 -15.00 -2.62
CA THR A 30 28.27 -13.62 -3.07
C THR A 30 28.52 -12.64 -1.92
N ASN A 31 28.59 -11.34 -2.23
CA ASN A 31 28.75 -10.31 -1.18
C ASN A 31 27.56 -10.31 -0.23
N GLU A 32 26.35 -10.52 -0.72
CA GLU A 32 25.13 -10.62 0.10
C GLU A 32 25.21 -11.79 1.09
N ARG A 33 25.88 -12.90 0.71
CA ARG A 33 26.12 -14.03 1.63
C ARG A 33 27.11 -13.66 2.73
N THR A 34 28.17 -12.91 2.41
CA THR A 34 29.09 -12.37 3.42
C THR A 34 28.34 -11.46 4.39
N GLU A 35 27.55 -10.51 3.88
CA GLU A 35 26.75 -9.59 4.69
C GLU A 35 25.79 -10.35 5.62
N ARG A 36 25.03 -11.31 5.08
CA ARG A 36 24.10 -12.15 5.86
C ARG A 36 24.82 -12.96 6.93
N ALA A 37 25.95 -13.59 6.59
CA ALA A 37 26.75 -14.36 7.54
C ALA A 37 27.22 -13.48 8.72
N VAL A 38 27.77 -12.29 8.44
CA VAL A 38 28.20 -11.34 9.48
C VAL A 38 27.03 -10.91 10.37
N VAL A 39 25.86 -10.59 9.78
CA VAL A 39 24.66 -10.22 10.55
C VAL A 39 24.17 -11.37 11.44
N GLN A 40 24.15 -12.60 10.94
CA GLN A 40 23.74 -13.77 11.70
C GLN A 40 24.66 -14.02 12.90
N VAL A 41 25.99 -13.90 12.72
CA VAL A 41 26.94 -14.02 13.82
C VAL A 41 26.75 -12.89 14.84
N CYS A 42 26.55 -11.64 14.38
CA CYS A 42 26.23 -10.51 15.27
C CYS A 42 24.98 -10.78 16.12
N GLN A 43 23.90 -11.26 15.49
CA GLN A 43 22.64 -11.59 16.18
C GLN A 43 22.84 -12.71 17.19
N LYS A 44 23.51 -13.80 16.79
CA LYS A 44 23.78 -14.96 17.65
C LYS A 44 24.61 -14.60 18.89
N LEU A 45 25.60 -13.71 18.73
CA LEU A 45 26.44 -13.24 19.82
C LEU A 45 25.86 -12.03 20.57
N ASN A 46 24.74 -11.48 20.10
CA ASN A 46 24.15 -10.23 20.58
C ASN A 46 25.17 -9.07 20.63
N LYS A 47 25.88 -8.86 19.50
CA LYS A 47 26.91 -7.82 19.35
C LYS A 47 26.62 -6.90 18.17
N PHE A 48 26.99 -5.63 18.34
CA PHE A 48 27.08 -4.71 17.21
C PHE A 48 28.23 -5.13 16.28
N GLY A 49 28.05 -4.98 14.96
CA GLY A 49 29.04 -5.36 13.96
C GLY A 49 30.44 -4.81 14.25
N ARG A 50 30.54 -3.53 14.63
CA ARG A 50 31.81 -2.88 15.02
C ARG A 50 32.55 -3.52 16.21
N HIS A 51 31.89 -4.38 16.98
CA HIS A 51 32.48 -5.11 18.12
C HIS A 51 32.69 -6.60 17.81
N LEU A 52 32.36 -7.05 16.60
CA LEU A 52 32.58 -8.42 16.17
C LEU A 52 34.04 -8.61 15.78
N THR A 53 34.70 -9.58 16.40
CA THR A 53 36.12 -9.87 16.15
C THR A 53 36.30 -10.94 15.07
N LEU A 54 37.49 -10.96 14.46
CA LEU A 54 37.86 -11.98 13.47
C LEU A 54 37.85 -13.40 14.08
N ASP A 55 38.30 -13.55 15.31
CA ASP A 55 38.35 -14.86 15.97
C ASP A 55 36.95 -15.41 16.25
N GLU A 56 36.00 -14.53 16.58
CA GLU A 56 34.59 -14.91 16.73
C GLU A 56 33.99 -15.39 15.42
N LEU A 57 34.26 -14.71 14.30
CA LEU A 57 33.85 -15.16 12.97
C LEU A 57 34.46 -16.51 12.60
N LYS A 58 35.76 -16.73 12.91
CA LYS A 58 36.43 -18.01 12.68
C LYS A 58 35.89 -19.14 13.54
N SER A 59 35.42 -18.82 14.74
CA SER A 59 34.85 -19.80 15.69
C SER A 59 33.39 -20.16 15.37
N ASP A 60 32.70 -19.35 14.56
CA ASP A 60 31.31 -19.59 14.21
C ASP A 60 31.16 -20.51 12.97
N LYS A 61 30.16 -21.39 13.01
CA LYS A 61 29.88 -22.38 11.96
C LYS A 61 29.60 -21.76 10.59
N ILE A 62 28.95 -20.60 10.57
CA ILE A 62 28.60 -19.84 9.36
C ILE A 62 29.74 -18.86 9.04
N GLY A 63 30.24 -18.15 10.05
CA GLY A 63 31.32 -17.17 9.89
C GLY A 63 32.57 -17.76 9.22
N GLN A 64 32.98 -18.97 9.60
CA GLN A 64 34.15 -19.64 9.03
C GLN A 64 34.01 -20.00 7.55
N LEU A 65 32.78 -20.03 7.01
CA LEU A 65 32.52 -20.35 5.61
C LEU A 65 32.81 -19.15 4.68
N ILE A 66 32.98 -17.94 5.23
CA ILE A 66 33.28 -16.73 4.45
C ILE A 66 34.64 -16.90 3.75
N PRO A 67 34.70 -16.90 2.40
CA PRO A 67 35.95 -17.00 1.66
C PRO A 67 36.86 -15.80 1.93
N GLY A 68 38.13 -16.07 2.19
CA GLY A 68 39.12 -14.99 2.40
C GLY A 68 38.90 -14.17 3.68
N LEU A 69 38.18 -14.72 4.66
CA LEU A 69 37.87 -14.10 5.95
C LEU A 69 39.11 -13.46 6.60
N ASN A 70 39.07 -12.15 6.82
CA ASN A 70 40.17 -11.36 7.37
C ASN A 70 39.65 -10.13 8.16
N GLY A 71 40.56 -9.29 8.65
CA GLY A 71 40.21 -8.10 9.46
C GLY A 71 39.32 -7.08 8.74
N GLU A 72 39.34 -7.03 7.41
CA GLU A 72 38.55 -6.12 6.58
C GLU A 72 37.13 -6.63 6.27
N THR A 73 36.81 -7.89 6.63
CA THR A 73 35.49 -8.47 6.32
C THR A 73 34.35 -7.70 6.98
N VAL A 74 34.46 -7.42 8.29
CA VAL A 74 33.42 -6.67 9.02
C VAL A 74 33.37 -5.19 8.59
N PRO A 75 34.50 -4.46 8.50
CA PRO A 75 34.52 -3.12 7.93
C PRO A 75 33.89 -3.03 6.54
N GLY A 76 34.19 -3.99 5.66
CA GLY A 76 33.61 -4.05 4.31
C GLY A 76 32.09 -4.22 4.31
N VAL A 77 31.55 -5.07 5.19
CA VAL A 77 30.09 -5.23 5.36
C VAL A 77 29.45 -3.94 5.88
N ILE A 78 30.07 -3.28 6.86
CA ILE A 78 29.58 -2.00 7.39
C ILE A 78 29.56 -0.94 6.28
N ALA A 79 30.65 -0.79 5.53
CA ALA A 79 30.75 0.16 4.41
C ALA A 79 29.70 -0.13 3.32
N ALA A 80 29.47 -1.41 2.99
CA ALA A 80 28.44 -1.80 2.04
C ALA A 80 27.02 -1.43 2.53
N PHE A 81 26.74 -1.56 3.82
CA PHE A 81 25.46 -1.11 4.40
C PHE A 81 25.33 0.40 4.41
N GLU A 82 26.38 1.13 4.77
CA GLU A 82 26.41 2.59 4.68
C GLU A 82 26.15 3.07 3.25
N GLU A 83 26.76 2.46 2.25
CA GLU A 83 26.51 2.77 0.84
C GLU A 83 25.05 2.53 0.46
N LYS A 84 24.47 1.38 0.85
CA LYS A 84 23.06 1.06 0.58
C LYS A 84 22.11 2.05 1.25
N ILE A 85 22.38 2.42 2.50
CA ILE A 85 21.60 3.42 3.24
C ILE A 85 21.71 4.78 2.55
N ASN A 86 22.93 5.23 2.26
CA ASN A 86 23.19 6.51 1.58
C ASN A 86 22.48 6.59 0.22
N LYS A 87 22.50 5.49 -0.54
CA LYS A 87 21.74 5.38 -1.79
C LYS A 87 20.23 5.48 -1.54
N GLY A 88 19.69 4.81 -0.52
CA GLY A 88 18.27 4.84 -0.17
C GLY A 88 17.76 6.18 0.37
N ILE A 89 18.62 6.98 1.01
CA ILE A 89 18.26 8.32 1.52
C ILE A 89 18.62 9.44 0.53
N SER A 90 19.30 9.12 -0.57
CA SER A 90 19.65 10.10 -1.60
C SER A 90 18.38 10.62 -2.27
N ILE A 91 18.28 11.95 -2.37
CA ILE A 91 17.12 12.61 -2.96
C ILE A 91 17.33 12.66 -4.48
N LEU A 92 16.49 11.93 -5.21
CA LEU A 92 16.32 12.15 -6.64
C LEU A 92 15.54 13.44 -6.85
N GLU A 93 15.88 14.21 -7.88
CA GLU A 93 15.21 15.47 -8.20
C GLU A 93 14.77 15.51 -9.66
N ASN A 94 13.74 16.31 -9.94
CA ASN A 94 13.15 16.49 -11.28
C ASN A 94 12.53 15.22 -11.84
N GLU A 95 11.97 14.39 -10.95
CA GLU A 95 11.32 13.14 -11.31
C GLU A 95 9.81 13.25 -11.15
N THR A 96 9.09 12.50 -11.99
CA THR A 96 7.65 12.30 -11.85
C THR A 96 7.42 10.85 -11.43
N PHE A 97 7.03 10.67 -10.17
CA PHE A 97 6.76 9.37 -9.58
C PHE A 97 5.29 8.98 -9.73
N TYR A 98 5.07 7.79 -10.25
CA TYR A 98 3.80 7.10 -10.27
C TYR A 98 3.86 5.94 -9.30
N HIS A 99 3.42 6.18 -8.07
CA HIS A 99 3.43 5.19 -7.01
C HIS A 99 2.16 4.34 -7.09
N THR A 100 2.31 3.05 -7.34
CA THR A 100 1.16 2.15 -7.48
C THR A 100 1.08 1.17 -6.32
N GLY A 101 -0.13 0.92 -5.84
CA GLY A 101 -0.44 -0.07 -4.81
C GLY A 101 -1.63 -0.93 -5.21
N PRO A 102 -1.57 -2.27 -5.07
CA PRO A 102 -2.75 -3.10 -5.24
C PRO A 102 -3.92 -2.66 -4.33
N HIS A 103 -3.64 -2.36 -3.07
CA HIS A 103 -4.54 -1.89 -2.03
C HIS A 103 -4.02 -0.60 -1.37
N HIS A 104 -4.82 -0.01 -0.46
CA HIS A 104 -4.58 1.31 0.19
C HIS A 104 -3.64 1.26 1.39
N ASP A 105 -2.71 0.32 1.39
CA ASP A 105 -1.74 0.08 2.48
C ASP A 105 -0.41 -0.41 1.93
N ASP A 106 -0.43 -1.08 0.78
CA ASP A 106 0.75 -1.67 0.14
C ASP A 106 1.90 -0.67 -0.09
N ILE A 107 1.62 0.54 -0.59
CA ILE A 107 2.67 1.54 -0.82
C ILE A 107 3.34 1.92 0.51
N MET A 108 2.52 2.13 1.54
CA MET A 108 2.96 2.55 2.87
C MET A 108 3.75 1.43 3.57
N LEU A 109 3.26 0.20 3.53
CA LEU A 109 3.91 -0.95 4.15
C LEU A 109 5.20 -1.34 3.44
N GLY A 110 5.21 -1.30 2.10
CA GLY A 110 6.31 -1.83 1.31
C GLY A 110 7.55 -0.94 1.21
N PHE A 111 7.39 0.39 1.15
CA PHE A 111 8.55 1.28 0.92
C PHE A 111 8.39 2.73 1.37
N LEU A 112 7.49 3.03 2.32
CA LEU A 112 7.32 4.37 2.90
C LEU A 112 8.64 5.05 3.32
N PRO A 113 9.60 4.37 3.99
CA PRO A 113 10.86 5.00 4.39
C PRO A 113 11.63 5.63 3.23
N HIS A 114 11.48 5.11 2.00
CA HIS A 114 12.11 5.72 0.84
C HIS A 114 11.30 6.92 0.31
N ILE A 115 9.97 6.78 0.25
CA ILE A 115 9.06 7.84 -0.21
C ILE A 115 9.21 9.13 0.60
N ILE A 116 9.37 9.03 1.92
CA ILE A 116 9.52 10.20 2.80
C ILE A 116 10.78 11.03 2.50
N HIS A 117 11.78 10.45 1.82
CA HIS A 117 12.95 11.19 1.36
C HIS A 117 12.68 11.88 0.02
N LEU A 118 11.96 11.22 -0.89
CA LEU A 118 11.68 11.73 -2.24
C LEU A 118 10.72 12.93 -2.22
N ILE A 119 9.67 12.87 -1.38
CA ILE A 119 8.67 13.94 -1.25
C ILE A 119 9.28 15.26 -0.77
N ARG A 120 10.45 15.22 -0.10
CA ARG A 120 11.11 16.43 0.42
C ARG A 120 11.57 17.37 -0.69
N SER A 121 11.79 16.89 -1.91
CA SER A 121 12.17 17.76 -3.02
C SER A 121 10.92 18.32 -3.70
N PRO A 122 10.71 19.65 -3.71
CA PRO A 122 9.60 20.27 -4.43
C PRO A 122 9.76 20.20 -5.96
N LYS A 123 10.92 19.75 -6.45
CA LYS A 123 11.17 19.50 -7.89
C LYS A 123 10.57 18.19 -8.35
N ASN A 124 10.18 17.32 -7.43
CA ASN A 124 9.53 16.06 -7.75
C ASN A 124 8.01 16.23 -7.81
N LYS A 125 7.37 15.41 -8.64
CA LYS A 125 5.93 15.23 -8.64
C LYS A 125 5.61 13.82 -8.18
N HIS A 126 4.64 13.69 -7.29
CA HIS A 126 4.25 12.41 -6.73
C HIS A 126 2.77 12.19 -6.98
N TYR A 127 2.46 11.06 -7.60
CA TYR A 127 1.10 10.58 -7.79
C TYR A 127 0.98 9.22 -7.11
N PHE A 128 -0.06 9.05 -6.30
CA PHE A 128 -0.33 7.81 -5.59
C PHE A 128 -1.58 7.18 -6.16
N THR A 129 -1.48 5.96 -6.69
CA THR A 129 -2.59 5.29 -7.36
C THR A 129 -2.81 3.91 -6.79
N ASN A 130 -3.97 3.72 -6.16
CA ASN A 130 -4.41 2.41 -5.70
C ASN A 130 -5.27 1.76 -6.78
N MET A 131 -4.93 0.52 -7.09
CA MET A 131 -5.47 -0.19 -8.22
C MET A 131 -6.84 -0.77 -7.89
N THR A 132 -7.00 -1.37 -6.72
CA THR A 132 -8.28 -1.93 -6.28
C THR A 132 -8.92 -1.08 -5.19
N SER A 133 -10.22 -1.31 -4.95
CA SER A 133 -10.99 -0.59 -3.94
C SER A 133 -10.72 -1.08 -2.50
N GLY A 134 -10.09 -2.23 -2.29
CA GLY A 134 -9.76 -2.75 -0.96
C GLY A 134 -10.96 -3.01 -0.04
N PHE A 135 -12.20 -3.00 -0.56
CA PHE A 135 -13.42 -2.98 0.25
C PHE A 135 -13.58 -4.20 1.15
N THR A 136 -12.95 -5.33 0.83
CA THR A 136 -13.07 -6.57 1.60
C THR A 136 -12.43 -6.46 2.98
N SER A 137 -11.50 -5.52 3.16
CA SER A 137 -10.84 -5.22 4.45
C SER A 137 -11.71 -4.41 5.41
N VAL A 138 -12.84 -3.86 4.95
CA VAL A 138 -13.70 -3.00 5.75
C VAL A 138 -14.87 -3.81 6.30
N THR A 139 -14.94 -3.94 7.64
CA THR A 139 -15.97 -4.75 8.29
C THR A 139 -17.34 -4.08 8.29
N ASN A 140 -18.42 -4.88 8.32
CA ASN A 140 -19.79 -4.36 8.45
C ASN A 140 -19.96 -3.57 9.76
N GLN A 141 -19.33 -4.03 10.85
CA GLN A 141 -19.39 -3.36 12.14
C GLN A 141 -18.78 -1.96 12.09
N TYR A 142 -17.63 -1.80 11.42
CA TYR A 142 -17.00 -0.48 11.27
C TYR A 142 -17.87 0.47 10.44
N VAL A 143 -18.41 0.01 9.31
CA VAL A 143 -19.35 0.83 8.50
C VAL A 143 -20.57 1.23 9.33
N SER A 144 -21.16 0.31 10.08
CA SER A 144 -22.30 0.60 10.95
C SER A 144 -21.96 1.64 12.02
N LYS A 145 -20.77 1.57 12.64
CA LYS A 145 -20.29 2.59 13.58
C LYS A 145 -20.22 3.96 12.90
N VAL A 146 -19.59 4.04 11.73
CA VAL A 146 -19.42 5.27 10.96
C VAL A 146 -20.77 5.87 10.55
N LEU A 147 -21.72 5.04 10.12
CA LEU A 147 -23.07 5.47 9.78
C LEU A 147 -23.85 6.00 10.99
N ASN A 148 -23.74 5.34 12.15
CA ASN A 148 -24.34 5.81 13.40
C ASN A 148 -23.72 7.14 13.88
N ASP A 149 -22.40 7.27 13.84
CA ASP A 149 -21.71 8.54 14.12
C ASP A 149 -22.19 9.65 13.17
N THR A 150 -22.36 9.32 11.89
CA THR A 150 -22.88 10.26 10.88
C THR A 150 -24.30 10.71 11.16
N LEU A 151 -25.22 9.80 11.54
CA LEU A 151 -26.57 10.16 11.97
C LEU A 151 -26.55 11.10 13.18
N ARG A 152 -25.73 10.78 14.19
CA ARG A 152 -25.57 11.60 15.39
C ARG A 152 -25.11 13.02 15.03
N PHE A 153 -24.07 13.16 14.19
CA PHE A 153 -23.60 14.48 13.79
C PHE A 153 -24.60 15.25 12.90
N LEU A 154 -25.40 14.56 12.08
CA LEU A 154 -26.48 15.18 11.32
C LEU A 154 -27.58 15.72 12.25
N ALA A 155 -27.98 14.94 13.27
CA ALA A 155 -28.96 15.35 14.27
C ALA A 155 -28.48 16.54 15.11
N ASP A 156 -27.19 16.56 15.47
CA ASP A 156 -26.55 17.66 16.20
C ASP A 156 -26.33 18.92 15.34
N GLY A 157 -26.66 18.90 14.04
CA GLY A 157 -26.38 20.02 13.13
C GLY A 157 -24.88 20.25 12.85
N LYS A 158 -24.03 19.25 13.09
CA LYS A 158 -22.55 19.35 12.96
C LYS A 158 -22.02 19.07 11.55
N ILE A 159 -22.89 18.68 10.61
CA ILE A 159 -22.57 18.47 9.18
C ILE A 159 -23.26 19.56 8.34
N GLN A 160 -22.86 20.82 8.53
CA GLN A 160 -23.54 21.98 7.93
C GLN A 160 -23.52 22.00 6.39
N MET A 161 -22.61 21.24 5.77
CA MET A 161 -22.54 21.18 4.31
C MET A 161 -23.82 20.64 3.66
N THR A 162 -24.64 19.87 4.39
CA THR A 162 -25.94 19.40 3.87
C THR A 162 -26.98 20.50 3.73
N ASP A 163 -26.72 21.69 4.28
CA ASP A 163 -27.68 22.79 4.29
C ASP A 163 -27.42 23.81 3.16
N TYR A 164 -26.34 23.64 2.39
CA TYR A 164 -26.13 24.39 1.15
C TYR A 164 -27.13 23.94 0.07
N SER A 165 -27.69 24.90 -0.66
CA SER A 165 -28.72 24.65 -1.67
C SER A 165 -28.26 23.73 -2.80
N ASP A 166 -26.99 23.78 -3.15
CA ASP A 166 -26.38 23.01 -4.26
C ASP A 166 -25.77 21.67 -3.83
N PHE A 167 -25.77 21.36 -2.51
CA PHE A 167 -25.02 20.21 -1.98
C PHE A 167 -25.45 18.88 -2.61
N PHE A 168 -26.76 18.62 -2.68
CA PHE A 168 -27.33 17.38 -3.21
C PHE A 168 -27.44 17.34 -4.75
N GLU A 169 -27.03 18.41 -5.43
CA GLU A 169 -26.97 18.46 -6.89
C GLU A 169 -25.55 18.17 -7.38
N ASN A 170 -24.62 19.07 -7.04
CA ASN A 170 -23.23 18.99 -7.47
C ASN A 170 -22.24 19.31 -6.33
N GLY A 171 -22.68 20.03 -5.29
CA GLY A 171 -21.85 20.50 -4.18
C GLY A 171 -21.11 19.39 -3.44
N TYR A 172 -21.70 18.19 -3.35
CA TYR A 172 -21.08 17.02 -2.71
C TYR A 172 -19.74 16.60 -3.34
N ARG A 173 -19.50 16.94 -4.61
CA ARG A 173 -18.28 16.61 -5.36
C ARG A 173 -17.08 17.50 -5.04
N PHE A 174 -17.29 18.64 -4.39
CA PHE A 174 -16.25 19.65 -4.17
C PHE A 174 -15.76 19.71 -2.73
N LYS A 175 -14.58 20.29 -2.51
CA LYS A 175 -13.97 20.51 -1.18
C LYS A 175 -13.65 19.21 -0.41
N THR A 176 -13.25 18.16 -1.12
CA THR A 176 -12.79 16.89 -0.53
C THR A 176 -11.53 17.08 0.32
N ASP A 177 -10.60 17.95 -0.10
CA ASP A 177 -9.43 18.34 0.72
C ASP A 177 -9.84 18.92 2.09
N LYS A 178 -10.98 19.63 2.17
CA LYS A 178 -11.46 20.17 3.44
C LYS A 178 -11.80 19.05 4.42
N ASP A 179 -12.33 17.93 3.95
CA ASP A 179 -12.65 16.78 4.81
C ASP A 179 -11.36 16.15 5.35
N VAL A 180 -10.31 16.06 4.51
CA VAL A 180 -8.97 15.58 4.87
C VAL A 180 -8.34 16.47 5.94
N TYR A 181 -8.25 17.78 5.70
CA TYR A 181 -7.68 18.71 6.69
C TYR A 181 -8.51 18.75 7.98
N HIS A 182 -9.84 18.69 7.87
CA HIS A 182 -10.70 18.58 9.05
C HIS A 182 -10.35 17.35 9.89
N TYR A 183 -10.06 16.20 9.27
CA TYR A 183 -9.69 15.00 10.00
C TYR A 183 -8.28 15.11 10.60
N LEU A 184 -7.28 15.50 9.79
CA LEU A 184 -5.87 15.58 10.20
C LEU A 184 -5.65 16.59 11.34
N ASP A 185 -6.33 17.74 11.33
CA ASP A 185 -6.27 18.71 12.44
C ASP A 185 -6.78 18.10 13.76
N ARG A 186 -7.69 17.13 13.68
CA ARG A 186 -8.28 16.45 14.85
C ARG A 186 -7.42 15.29 15.31
N ILE A 187 -6.60 14.71 14.44
CA ILE A 187 -5.49 13.86 14.86
C ILE A 187 -4.48 14.71 15.65
N ALA A 188 -4.03 15.83 15.09
CA ALA A 188 -3.02 16.69 15.71
C ALA A 188 -3.44 17.22 17.10
N SER A 189 -4.74 17.43 17.31
CA SER A 189 -5.31 17.89 18.59
C SER A 189 -5.80 16.74 19.50
N ASN A 190 -5.51 15.48 19.17
CA ASN A 190 -5.96 14.29 19.89
C ASN A 190 -7.49 14.26 20.16
N ASN A 191 -8.27 14.74 19.20
CA ASN A 191 -9.72 14.85 19.28
C ASN A 191 -10.41 13.75 18.47
N VAL A 192 -10.71 12.63 19.13
CA VAL A 192 -11.34 11.45 18.51
C VAL A 192 -12.74 11.75 17.96
N GLU A 193 -13.56 12.55 18.66
CA GLU A 193 -14.89 12.91 18.16
C GLU A 193 -14.79 13.78 16.89
N GLY A 194 -13.80 14.69 16.86
CA GLY A 194 -13.50 15.51 15.69
C GLY A 194 -13.05 14.70 14.48
N GLN A 195 -12.24 13.66 14.70
CA GLN A 195 -11.85 12.70 13.65
C GLN A 195 -13.10 11.99 13.09
N ALA A 196 -13.94 11.45 13.97
CA ALA A 196 -15.20 10.81 13.55
C ALA A 196 -16.08 11.76 12.73
N ARG A 197 -16.17 13.04 13.13
CA ARG A 197 -16.89 14.07 12.37
C ARG A 197 -16.25 14.34 11.01
N GLY A 198 -14.93 14.39 10.91
CA GLY A 198 -14.20 14.54 9.64
C GLY A 198 -14.54 13.42 8.67
N LEU A 199 -14.49 12.17 9.14
CA LEU A 199 -14.89 11.00 8.36
C LEU A 199 -16.37 11.06 7.96
N SER A 200 -17.27 11.48 8.86
CA SER A 200 -18.69 11.66 8.54
C SER A 200 -18.93 12.66 7.41
N HIS A 201 -18.13 13.72 7.28
CA HIS A 201 -18.24 14.62 6.11
C HIS A 201 -17.97 13.84 4.81
N ARG A 202 -16.86 13.10 4.75
CA ARG A 202 -16.55 12.30 3.57
C ARG A 202 -17.64 11.27 3.27
N VAL A 203 -18.11 10.56 4.29
CA VAL A 203 -19.16 9.54 4.16
C VAL A 203 -20.46 10.12 3.63
N VAL A 204 -20.87 11.32 4.07
CA VAL A 204 -22.06 11.97 3.51
C VAL A 204 -21.91 12.22 2.01
N ARG A 205 -20.74 12.69 1.55
CA ARG A 205 -20.48 12.86 0.11
C ARG A 205 -20.53 11.54 -0.65
N SER A 206 -19.90 10.50 -0.09
CA SER A 206 -19.91 9.15 -0.67
C SER A 206 -21.35 8.63 -0.79
N LEU A 207 -22.16 8.76 0.25
CA LEU A 207 -23.57 8.33 0.22
C LEU A 207 -24.38 9.09 -0.85
N VAL A 208 -24.20 10.41 -0.96
CA VAL A 208 -24.86 11.20 -2.01
C VAL A 208 -24.45 10.73 -3.40
N GLY A 209 -23.15 10.53 -3.62
CA GLY A 209 -22.61 10.07 -4.90
C GLY A 209 -23.06 8.66 -5.29
N ILE A 210 -23.02 7.72 -4.35
CA ILE A 210 -23.38 6.31 -4.60
C ILE A 210 -24.88 6.17 -4.86
N PHE A 211 -25.72 6.80 -4.05
CA PHE A 211 -27.16 6.55 -4.06
C PHE A 211 -27.99 7.63 -4.77
N GLY A 212 -27.35 8.67 -5.34
CA GLY A 212 -28.04 9.76 -6.05
C GLY A 212 -29.00 10.55 -5.15
N ILE A 213 -28.64 10.74 -3.88
CA ILE A 213 -29.50 11.33 -2.83
C ILE A 213 -29.77 12.80 -3.12
N ARG A 214 -31.04 13.23 -3.05
CA ARG A 214 -31.46 14.59 -3.43
C ARG A 214 -31.82 15.50 -2.25
N SER A 215 -31.84 14.98 -1.03
CA SER A 215 -32.17 15.77 0.15
C SER A 215 -31.60 15.20 1.45
N LYS A 216 -31.53 16.04 2.50
CA LYS A 216 -31.14 15.62 3.86
C LYS A 216 -32.07 14.57 4.43
N ARG A 217 -33.37 14.62 4.10
CA ARG A 217 -34.36 13.61 4.50
C ARG A 217 -34.05 12.26 3.86
N GLU A 218 -33.77 12.23 2.56
CA GLU A 218 -33.38 11.01 1.85
C GLU A 218 -32.05 10.45 2.36
N LEU A 219 -31.10 11.32 2.70
CA LEU A 219 -29.82 10.92 3.31
C LEU A 219 -30.05 10.13 4.60
N ILE A 220 -30.83 10.68 5.54
CA ILE A 220 -31.14 10.02 6.81
C ILE A 220 -31.88 8.69 6.57
N ALA A 221 -32.87 8.68 5.67
CA ALA A 221 -33.60 7.46 5.33
C ALA A 221 -32.68 6.39 4.73
N LYS A 222 -31.75 6.79 3.86
CA LYS A 222 -30.77 5.88 3.25
C LYS A 222 -29.79 5.33 4.27
N ILE A 223 -29.28 6.15 5.19
CA ILE A 223 -28.39 5.68 6.25
C ILE A 223 -29.09 4.63 7.10
N ASN A 224 -30.33 4.88 7.53
CA ASN A 224 -31.11 3.90 8.30
C ASN A 224 -31.35 2.61 7.51
N LYS A 225 -31.68 2.68 6.21
CA LYS A 225 -31.83 1.51 5.36
C LYS A 225 -30.52 0.69 5.27
N ASN A 226 -29.38 1.36 5.12
CA ASN A 226 -28.08 0.70 5.06
C ASN A 226 -27.71 0.06 6.39
N LEU A 227 -28.01 0.70 7.53
CA LEU A 227 -27.85 0.11 8.86
C LEU A 227 -28.71 -1.15 9.04
N SER A 228 -29.98 -1.10 8.64
CA SER A 228 -30.86 -2.27 8.69
C SER A 228 -30.36 -3.40 7.77
N TYR A 229 -29.84 -3.08 6.59
CA TYR A 229 -29.22 -4.07 5.70
C TYR A 229 -28.01 -4.73 6.36
N LEU A 230 -27.08 -3.93 6.90
CA LEU A 230 -25.86 -4.44 7.53
C LEU A 230 -26.15 -5.29 8.77
N ALA A 231 -27.17 -4.94 9.56
CA ALA A 231 -27.59 -5.72 10.73
C ALA A 231 -28.13 -7.11 10.38
N ASN A 232 -28.59 -7.31 9.14
CA ASN A 232 -29.06 -8.60 8.63
C ASN A 232 -27.97 -9.36 7.86
N CYS A 233 -26.75 -8.83 7.77
CA CYS A 233 -25.63 -9.53 7.15
C CYS A 233 -24.83 -10.30 8.20
N TYR A 234 -24.29 -11.46 7.83
CA TYR A 234 -23.30 -12.17 8.66
C TYR A 234 -21.87 -11.67 8.37
N ASP A 235 -20.94 -11.94 9.29
CA ASP A 235 -19.54 -11.55 9.13
C ASP A 235 -18.87 -12.30 7.97
N GLY A 236 -18.18 -11.56 7.10
CA GLY A 236 -17.58 -12.10 5.88
C GLY A 236 -18.54 -12.25 4.70
N GLN A 237 -19.83 -11.92 4.86
CA GLN A 237 -20.77 -11.90 3.74
C GLN A 237 -20.37 -10.86 2.68
N LYS A 238 -20.40 -11.26 1.41
CA LYS A 238 -20.29 -10.32 0.27
C LYS A 238 -21.51 -9.40 0.26
N ASN A 239 -21.28 -8.10 0.46
CA ASN A 239 -22.36 -7.12 0.49
C ASN A 239 -22.86 -6.74 -0.91
N ILE A 240 -23.98 -6.03 -1.00
CA ILE A 240 -24.45 -5.43 -2.27
C ILE A 240 -23.43 -4.41 -2.84
N PRO A 241 -23.37 -4.21 -4.17
CA PRO A 241 -22.37 -3.35 -4.81
C PRO A 241 -22.24 -1.96 -4.21
N GLU A 242 -23.35 -1.32 -3.84
CA GLU A 242 -23.34 0.03 -3.27
C GLU A 242 -22.68 0.09 -1.88
N ILE A 243 -22.78 -1.00 -1.09
CA ILE A 243 -22.12 -1.11 0.20
C ILE A 243 -20.63 -1.45 0.02
N GLN A 244 -20.29 -2.29 -0.96
CA GLN A 244 -18.88 -2.50 -1.34
C GLN A 244 -18.22 -1.19 -1.78
N GLN A 245 -18.93 -0.40 -2.59
CA GLN A 245 -18.45 0.92 -3.01
C GLN A 245 -18.28 1.87 -1.83
N LEU A 246 -19.24 1.92 -0.89
CA LEU A 246 -19.09 2.74 0.32
C LEU A 246 -17.87 2.32 1.14
N LYS A 247 -17.66 1.02 1.33
CA LYS A 247 -16.47 0.47 2.01
C LYS A 247 -15.18 0.87 1.30
N GLY A 248 -15.13 0.74 -0.03
CA GLY A 248 -14.00 1.21 -0.84
C GLY A 248 -13.74 2.70 -0.64
N MET A 249 -14.78 3.55 -0.70
CA MET A 249 -14.64 5.00 -0.50
C MET A 249 -14.18 5.40 0.90
N ILE A 250 -14.34 4.53 1.91
CA ILE A 250 -13.74 4.74 3.23
C ILE A 250 -12.23 4.46 3.18
N ARG A 251 -11.80 3.38 2.54
CA ARG A 251 -10.37 3.07 2.28
C ARG A 251 -9.69 4.16 1.43
N GLU A 252 -10.39 4.68 0.43
CA GLU A 252 -9.91 5.79 -0.41
C GLU A 252 -9.62 7.03 0.43
N PHE A 253 -10.50 7.33 1.39
CA PHE A 253 -10.27 8.43 2.33
C PHE A 253 -9.09 8.16 3.26
N GLU A 254 -8.93 6.94 3.76
CA GLU A 254 -7.79 6.55 4.60
C GLU A 254 -6.46 6.75 3.86
N GLU A 255 -6.40 6.39 2.57
CA GLU A 255 -5.22 6.65 1.72
C GLU A 255 -4.95 8.14 1.52
N GLU A 256 -5.99 8.92 1.22
CA GLU A 256 -5.89 10.37 1.07
C GLU A 256 -5.32 11.02 2.35
N LEU A 257 -5.72 10.54 3.53
CA LEU A 257 -5.19 11.02 4.82
C LEU A 257 -3.69 10.73 4.96
N VAL A 258 -3.22 9.54 4.55
CA VAL A 258 -1.81 9.15 4.62
C VAL A 258 -0.96 10.11 3.78
N TRP A 259 -1.34 10.34 2.52
CA TRP A 259 -0.53 11.17 1.62
C TRP A 259 -0.66 12.67 1.93
N ALA A 260 -1.83 13.13 2.36
CA ALA A 260 -2.00 14.50 2.82
C ALA A 260 -1.19 14.82 4.08
N HIS A 261 -0.95 13.84 4.96
CA HIS A 261 -0.01 14.00 6.07
C HIS A 261 1.41 14.36 5.59
N TYR A 262 1.80 13.87 4.41
CA TYR A 262 3.08 14.21 3.76
C TYR A 262 2.99 15.42 2.80
N GLY A 263 1.87 16.16 2.79
CA GLY A 263 1.70 17.36 2.00
C GLY A 263 1.26 17.12 0.54
N VAL A 264 0.85 15.90 0.20
CA VAL A 264 0.31 15.56 -1.12
C VAL A 264 -1.16 15.99 -1.19
N GLN A 265 -1.58 16.58 -2.30
CA GLN A 265 -2.97 17.03 -2.49
C GLN A 265 -3.88 15.87 -2.90
N VAL A 266 -5.16 15.91 -2.54
CA VAL A 266 -6.11 14.83 -2.89
C VAL A 266 -6.19 14.61 -4.41
N LYS A 267 -6.03 15.67 -5.21
CA LYS A 267 -6.03 15.59 -6.68
C LYS A 267 -4.88 14.73 -7.26
N ASP A 268 -3.83 14.50 -6.48
CA ASP A 268 -2.65 13.72 -6.86
C ASP A 268 -2.72 12.28 -6.29
N VAL A 269 -3.85 11.91 -5.68
CA VAL A 269 -4.18 10.56 -5.19
C VAL A 269 -5.33 10.01 -6.03
N PHE A 270 -5.15 8.82 -6.61
CA PHE A 270 -6.07 8.21 -7.56
C PHE A 270 -6.52 6.83 -7.11
N HIS A 271 -7.79 6.53 -7.36
CA HIS A 271 -8.43 5.29 -6.97
C HIS A 271 -9.06 4.62 -8.20
N MET A 272 -8.37 3.63 -8.76
CA MET A 272 -8.75 3.05 -10.06
C MET A 272 -9.96 2.14 -10.00
N ARG A 273 -10.17 1.46 -8.86
CA ARG A 273 -11.27 0.51 -8.66
C ARG A 273 -11.34 -0.55 -9.79
N LEU A 274 -10.20 -1.15 -10.14
CA LEU A 274 -10.13 -2.16 -11.19
C LEU A 274 -11.15 -3.28 -10.94
N GLY A 275 -11.91 -3.61 -11.98
CA GLY A 275 -13.16 -4.37 -11.89
C GLY A 275 -12.97 -5.87 -11.66
N PHE A 276 -11.76 -6.42 -11.87
CA PHE A 276 -11.49 -7.80 -11.47
C PHE A 276 -11.56 -7.99 -9.94
N TYR A 277 -11.45 -6.92 -9.15
CA TYR A 277 -11.58 -6.97 -7.70
C TYR A 277 -13.06 -6.96 -7.28
N SER A 278 -13.68 -8.14 -7.29
CA SER A 278 -15.12 -8.32 -7.07
C SER A 278 -15.50 -8.90 -5.71
N GLY A 279 -14.52 -9.24 -4.86
CA GLY A 279 -14.75 -9.93 -3.59
C GLY A 279 -15.15 -11.41 -3.75
N ASP A 280 -14.98 -11.98 -4.94
CA ASP A 280 -15.13 -13.41 -5.17
C ASP A 280 -13.85 -14.17 -4.81
N VAL A 281 -13.98 -15.44 -4.43
CA VAL A 281 -12.84 -16.32 -4.10
C VAL A 281 -11.94 -16.52 -5.32
N PHE A 282 -12.53 -16.60 -6.50
CA PHE A 282 -11.84 -16.60 -7.78
C PHE A 282 -12.21 -15.33 -8.52
N THR A 283 -11.25 -14.43 -8.68
CA THR A 283 -11.45 -13.21 -9.44
C THR A 283 -11.11 -13.45 -10.91
N GLU A 284 -11.74 -12.70 -11.80
CA GLU A 284 -11.43 -12.75 -13.23
C GLU A 284 -9.98 -12.31 -13.48
N ASN A 285 -9.47 -12.62 -14.68
CA ASN A 285 -8.24 -11.98 -15.14
C ASN A 285 -8.54 -10.51 -15.49
N PRO A 286 -7.53 -9.62 -15.41
CA PRO A 286 -7.66 -8.25 -15.86
C PRO A 286 -8.14 -8.19 -17.31
N ASP A 287 -9.16 -7.38 -17.56
CA ASP A 287 -9.69 -7.11 -18.89
C ASP A 287 -9.03 -5.85 -19.49
N ARG A 288 -8.95 -5.80 -20.82
CA ARG A 288 -8.25 -4.72 -21.52
C ARG A 288 -8.94 -3.37 -21.35
N GLU A 289 -10.23 -3.28 -21.67
CA GLU A 289 -10.98 -2.02 -21.63
C GLU A 289 -11.28 -1.62 -20.18
N ARG A 290 -11.64 -2.60 -19.34
CA ARG A 290 -12.02 -2.35 -17.95
C ARG A 290 -10.83 -2.00 -17.05
N ASP A 291 -9.71 -2.72 -17.19
CA ASP A 291 -8.64 -2.68 -16.17
C ASP A 291 -7.30 -2.14 -16.69
N ILE A 292 -7.01 -2.26 -17.98
CA ILE A 292 -5.71 -1.86 -18.54
C ILE A 292 -5.76 -0.44 -19.13
N GLU A 293 -6.81 -0.11 -19.89
CA GLU A 293 -6.95 1.21 -20.53
C GLU A 293 -6.97 2.37 -19.53
N PRO A 294 -7.64 2.29 -18.36
CA PRO A 294 -7.59 3.37 -17.37
C PRO A 294 -6.17 3.67 -16.86
N ILE A 295 -5.37 2.62 -16.64
CA ILE A 295 -3.96 2.77 -16.23
C ILE A 295 -3.16 3.40 -17.38
N PHE A 296 -3.35 2.91 -18.60
CA PHE A 296 -2.67 3.41 -19.79
C PHE A 296 -2.96 4.89 -20.06
N ASP A 297 -4.22 5.31 -19.95
CA ASP A 297 -4.60 6.72 -20.12
C ASP A 297 -3.96 7.61 -19.05
N GLN A 298 -3.91 7.14 -17.81
CA GLN A 298 -3.22 7.86 -16.74
C GLN A 298 -1.69 7.91 -16.96
N LEU A 299 -1.07 6.86 -17.49
CA LEU A 299 0.36 6.89 -17.85
C LEU A 299 0.64 7.92 -18.96
N ILE A 300 -0.26 8.08 -19.93
CA ILE A 300 -0.16 9.10 -20.96
C ILE A 300 -0.28 10.50 -20.35
N GLU A 301 -1.28 10.71 -19.49
CA GLU A 301 -1.55 12.01 -18.86
C GLU A 301 -0.41 12.45 -17.94
N LEU A 302 0.00 11.58 -17.02
CA LEU A 302 0.99 11.91 -15.98
C LEU A 302 2.42 11.82 -16.50
N ASN A 303 2.66 11.02 -17.54
CA ASN A 303 3.96 10.87 -18.20
C ASN A 303 5.12 10.61 -17.21
N PRO A 304 5.03 9.58 -16.35
CA PRO A 304 5.99 9.39 -15.26
C PRO A 304 7.40 9.00 -15.74
N THR A 305 8.40 9.29 -14.93
CA THR A 305 9.79 8.83 -15.13
C THR A 305 10.12 7.62 -14.26
N VAL A 306 9.36 7.43 -13.17
CA VAL A 306 9.47 6.28 -12.27
C VAL A 306 8.08 5.71 -12.00
N ILE A 307 7.92 4.39 -12.14
CA ILE A 307 6.75 3.65 -11.68
C ILE A 307 7.20 2.75 -10.54
N SER A 308 6.58 2.87 -9.36
CA SER A 308 6.78 1.88 -8.29
C SER A 308 5.59 0.93 -8.22
N LEU A 309 5.85 -0.36 -8.00
CA LEU A 309 4.82 -1.40 -7.99
C LEU A 309 5.14 -2.52 -7.00
N ALA A 310 4.09 -3.20 -6.51
CA ALA A 310 4.24 -4.42 -5.72
C ALA A 310 4.79 -5.54 -6.62
N PHE A 311 5.95 -6.09 -6.26
CA PHE A 311 6.68 -7.08 -7.04
C PHE A 311 6.54 -8.48 -6.45
N ASP A 312 5.29 -8.93 -6.47
CA ASP A 312 4.84 -10.25 -6.02
C ASP A 312 4.43 -11.09 -7.24
N PRO A 313 5.39 -11.75 -7.92
CA PRO A 313 5.08 -12.65 -9.02
C PRO A 313 4.20 -13.82 -8.57
N GLU A 314 3.63 -14.51 -9.55
CA GLU A 314 2.76 -15.67 -9.34
C GLU A 314 3.33 -16.64 -8.30
N GLY A 315 2.48 -17.02 -7.34
CA GLY A 315 2.84 -17.96 -6.27
C GLY A 315 3.70 -17.38 -5.13
N SER A 316 4.00 -16.08 -5.13
CA SER A 316 4.78 -15.43 -4.06
C SER A 316 4.00 -14.46 -3.17
N GLY A 317 2.77 -14.09 -3.56
CA GLY A 317 1.90 -13.18 -2.81
C GLY A 317 0.42 -13.37 -3.15
N PRO A 318 -0.47 -12.46 -2.69
CA PRO A 318 -1.89 -12.52 -2.99
C PRO A 318 -2.16 -12.48 -4.50
N ASP A 319 -3.15 -13.25 -4.98
CA ASP A 319 -3.56 -13.28 -6.40
C ASP A 319 -3.81 -11.86 -6.98
N THR A 320 -4.40 -10.98 -6.16
CA THR A 320 -4.64 -9.58 -6.51
C THR A 320 -3.35 -8.82 -6.86
N HIS A 321 -2.25 -9.04 -6.14
CA HIS A 321 -0.98 -8.34 -6.42
C HIS A 321 -0.43 -8.74 -7.79
N TYR A 322 -0.49 -10.03 -8.10
CA TYR A 322 -0.04 -10.53 -9.38
C TYR A 322 -0.89 -9.99 -10.55
N LYS A 323 -2.22 -9.93 -10.38
CA LYS A 323 -3.13 -9.35 -11.39
C LYS A 323 -2.89 -7.86 -11.61
N VAL A 324 -2.63 -7.11 -10.53
CA VAL A 324 -2.23 -5.70 -10.63
C VAL A 324 -0.92 -5.55 -11.39
N LEU A 325 0.08 -6.38 -11.07
CA LEU A 325 1.36 -6.40 -11.79
C LEU A 325 1.15 -6.67 -13.29
N GLN A 326 0.28 -7.62 -13.64
CA GLN A 326 -0.07 -7.92 -15.03
C GLN A 326 -0.74 -6.73 -15.73
N ALA A 327 -1.71 -6.09 -15.08
CA ALA A 327 -2.42 -4.94 -15.65
C ALA A 327 -1.48 -3.74 -15.90
N ILE A 328 -0.61 -3.41 -14.93
CA ILE A 328 0.40 -2.36 -15.08
C ILE A 328 1.39 -2.72 -16.19
N ALA A 329 1.87 -3.97 -16.24
CA ALA A 329 2.80 -4.41 -17.27
C ALA A 329 2.21 -4.26 -18.67
N GLU A 330 0.94 -4.61 -18.87
CA GLU A 330 0.28 -4.45 -20.16
C GLU A 330 0.05 -2.97 -20.51
N ALA A 331 -0.36 -2.14 -19.55
CA ALA A 331 -0.47 -0.69 -19.76
C ALA A 331 0.87 -0.06 -20.19
N VAL A 332 1.99 -0.47 -19.57
CA VAL A 332 3.34 -0.02 -19.96
C VAL A 332 3.71 -0.51 -21.36
N ARG A 333 3.35 -1.74 -21.77
CA ARG A 333 3.56 -2.21 -23.14
C ARG A 333 2.78 -1.40 -24.16
N LEU A 334 1.53 -1.05 -23.86
CA LEU A 334 0.72 -0.17 -24.72
C LEU A 334 1.34 1.23 -24.80
N TRP A 335 1.85 1.76 -23.69
CA TRP A 335 2.54 3.05 -23.65
C TRP A 335 3.84 3.05 -24.47
N GLY A 336 4.61 1.97 -24.41
CA GLY A 336 5.83 1.78 -25.20
C GLY A 336 5.61 1.76 -26.71
N LYS A 337 4.38 1.49 -27.18
CA LYS A 337 4.02 1.62 -28.60
C LYS A 337 3.85 3.08 -29.04
N LYS A 338 3.63 4.01 -28.10
CA LYS A 338 3.39 5.44 -28.36
C LYS A 338 4.57 6.34 -27.98
N LYS A 339 5.48 5.87 -27.11
CA LYS A 339 6.59 6.66 -26.57
C LYS A 339 7.82 5.79 -26.34
N ASP A 340 9.01 6.37 -26.52
CA ASP A 340 10.25 5.74 -26.07
C ASP A 340 10.33 5.74 -24.52
N LEU A 341 10.38 4.53 -23.97
CA LEU A 341 10.45 4.26 -22.53
C LEU A 341 11.86 3.82 -22.08
N SER A 342 12.89 3.97 -22.91
CA SER A 342 14.27 3.59 -22.60
C SER A 342 14.82 4.17 -21.29
N LYS A 343 14.28 5.33 -20.86
CA LYS A 343 14.65 6.02 -19.61
C LYS A 343 13.68 5.79 -18.45
N LEU A 344 12.57 5.09 -18.67
CA LEU A 344 11.60 4.78 -17.62
C LEU A 344 12.23 3.84 -16.59
N ARG A 345 12.09 4.17 -15.30
CA ARG A 345 12.55 3.29 -14.21
C ARG A 345 11.36 2.59 -13.56
N ILE A 346 11.49 1.28 -13.34
CA ILE A 346 10.53 0.48 -12.61
C ILE A 346 11.12 0.12 -11.25
N TRP A 347 10.42 0.44 -10.17
CA TRP A 347 10.82 0.13 -8.81
C TRP A 347 9.86 -0.89 -8.20
N GLY A 348 10.35 -2.12 -8.03
CA GLY A 348 9.62 -3.14 -7.31
C GLY A 348 9.78 -2.99 -5.80
N TYR A 349 8.69 -3.06 -5.06
CA TYR A 349 8.70 -3.23 -3.59
C TYR A 349 7.95 -4.51 -3.21
N ARG A 350 8.11 -4.96 -1.97
CA ARG A 350 7.38 -6.09 -1.39
C ARG A 350 6.90 -5.71 -0.01
N ASN A 351 5.74 -6.23 0.37
CA ASN A 351 5.16 -6.05 1.70
C ASN A 351 5.66 -7.08 2.70
#